data_AF-A0A4R1KYX7-F1
#
_entry.id   AF-A0A4R1KYX7-F1
#
_cell.length_a   1.000
_cell.length_b   1.000
_cell.length_c   1.000
_cell.angle_alpha   90.00
_cell.angle_beta   90.00
_cell.angle_gamma   90.00
#
_symmetry.space_group_name_H-M   'P 1'
#
loop_
_entity.id
_entity.type
_entity.pdbx_description
1 polymer ?
#
loop_
_entity_poly.entity_id
_entity_poly.type
_entity_poly.pdbx_seq_one_letter_code
_entity_poly.pdbx_strand_id
1 'polypeptide(L)'
;MQQPQQQQPAPSPDVPGDKGDRVHYGDRQQRADQPPPPSYGQQPKRIMGWIPNYRAVSVGAIPPPPTLKEKFIVGTENTFDYSAIIFNAVDVEIPYVSKSYPEFGNGMSGYWQYFWHGFADKGIGNYMTDFVVPTLTHQDARYYAMGRGHWYVRALYSYTRVLITPNDAGRNTFNYSEIVGKGAAAGIGNLYYPSRYTSWTKTGQRWLVQVAIRDGGFNVFREFWPDIATHVLHQHPQQ
;
A
#
# COMPACT_ATOMS: atom_id res chain seq x y z
N MET A 1 83.61 17.43 -8.72
CA MET A 1 83.76 16.04 -8.26
C MET A 1 82.40 15.58 -7.72
N GLN A 2 81.94 14.46 -8.28
CA GLN A 2 80.78 13.60 -8.04
C GLN A 2 79.82 13.88 -6.86
N GLN A 3 78.53 14.02 -7.17
CA GLN A 3 77.42 13.77 -6.24
C GLN A 3 77.02 12.27 -6.31
N PRO A 4 76.68 11.63 -5.18
CA PRO A 4 76.39 10.19 -5.10
C PRO A 4 74.99 9.82 -5.60
N GLN A 5 74.91 8.69 -6.31
CA GLN A 5 73.67 8.01 -6.73
C GLN A 5 72.91 7.47 -5.51
N GLN A 6 71.65 7.87 -5.36
CA GLN A 6 70.72 7.27 -4.39
C GLN A 6 70.08 6.01 -4.98
N GLN A 7 70.25 4.90 -4.25
CA GLN A 7 69.65 3.59 -4.53
C GLN A 7 68.15 3.57 -4.19
N GLN A 8 67.35 3.00 -5.09
CA GLN A 8 65.93 2.68 -4.86
C GLN A 8 65.79 1.48 -3.90
N PRO A 9 64.90 1.52 -2.90
CA PRO A 9 64.58 0.33 -2.12
C PRO A 9 63.60 -0.60 -2.86
N ALA A 10 63.85 -1.91 -2.71
CA ALA A 10 63.10 -3.03 -3.27
C ALA A 10 61.65 -3.13 -2.75
N PRO A 11 60.73 -3.77 -3.50
CA PRO A 11 59.35 -3.94 -3.07
C PRO A 11 59.22 -4.97 -1.93
N SER A 12 58.40 -4.67 -0.93
CA SER A 12 58.05 -5.58 0.15
C SER A 12 57.02 -6.65 -0.29
N PRO A 13 57.07 -7.87 0.26
CA PRO A 13 56.27 -9.01 -0.18
C PRO A 13 54.80 -8.96 0.28
N ASP A 14 53.93 -9.52 -0.56
CA ASP A 14 52.48 -9.69 -0.36
C ASP A 14 52.14 -10.46 0.93
N VAL A 15 51.23 -9.89 1.74
CA VAL A 15 50.53 -10.60 2.81
C VAL A 15 49.12 -10.93 2.31
N PRO A 16 48.71 -12.22 2.21
CA PRO A 16 47.35 -12.58 1.80
C PRO A 16 46.38 -12.36 2.97
N GLY A 17 45.60 -11.29 2.90
CA GLY A 17 44.61 -10.92 3.91
C GLY A 17 43.19 -10.88 3.37
N ASP A 18 42.41 -11.89 3.76
CA ASP A 18 40.98 -11.87 4.07
C ASP A 18 39.96 -11.51 2.97
N LYS A 19 39.18 -12.53 2.55
CA LYS A 19 38.01 -12.40 1.69
C LYS A 19 36.84 -11.83 2.49
N GLY A 20 36.82 -10.51 2.66
CA GLY A 20 35.64 -9.77 3.09
C GLY A 20 34.87 -9.24 1.87
N ASP A 21 33.63 -9.72 1.68
CA ASP A 21 32.67 -9.23 0.69
C ASP A 21 32.49 -7.70 0.80
N ARG A 22 33.21 -6.95 -0.04
CA ARG A 22 32.96 -5.53 -0.27
C ARG A 22 31.97 -5.41 -1.41
N VAL A 23 30.71 -5.17 -1.07
CA VAL A 23 29.67 -4.76 -2.01
C VAL A 23 30.17 -3.53 -2.78
N HIS A 24 30.43 -3.69 -4.07
CA HIS A 24 30.92 -2.63 -4.94
C HIS A 24 29.86 -1.52 -5.05
N TYR A 25 30.21 -0.32 -4.57
CA TYR A 25 29.41 0.91 -4.75
C TYR A 25 29.28 1.37 -6.22
N GLY A 26 29.86 0.63 -7.18
CA GLY A 26 29.80 0.90 -8.63
C GLY A 26 28.45 0.59 -9.29
N ASP A 27 27.61 -0.25 -8.68
CA ASP A 27 26.31 -0.65 -9.26
C ASP A 27 25.27 0.48 -9.27
N ARG A 28 25.55 1.59 -8.56
CA ARG A 28 24.62 2.73 -8.47
C ARG A 28 24.65 3.62 -9.72
N GLN A 29 25.78 3.67 -10.44
CA GLN A 29 25.91 4.50 -11.64
C GLN A 29 25.36 3.83 -12.90
N GLN A 30 25.43 2.49 -12.99
CA GLN A 30 24.85 1.74 -14.13
C GLN A 30 23.31 1.66 -14.10
N ARG A 31 22.66 2.02 -12.98
CA ARG A 31 21.19 1.93 -12.83
C ARG A 31 20.44 3.19 -13.27
N ALA A 32 21.15 4.30 -13.48
CA ALA A 32 20.57 5.54 -14.00
C ALA A 32 20.30 5.47 -15.52
N ASP A 33 20.87 4.49 -16.21
CA ASP A 33 20.75 4.30 -17.67
C ASP A 33 19.72 3.24 -18.08
N GLN A 34 18.86 2.79 -17.15
CA GLN A 34 17.78 1.87 -17.53
C GLN A 34 16.69 2.65 -18.28
N PRO A 35 16.30 2.20 -19.50
CA PRO A 35 15.20 2.84 -20.22
C PRO A 35 13.94 2.82 -19.35
N PRO A 36 13.08 3.86 -19.44
CA PRO A 36 11.86 3.92 -18.66
C PRO A 36 11.05 2.63 -18.89
N PRO A 37 10.39 2.09 -17.85
CA PRO A 37 9.58 0.89 -18.01
C PRO A 37 8.61 1.13 -19.17
N PRO A 38 8.40 0.16 -20.08
CA PRO A 38 7.40 0.30 -21.14
C PRO A 38 6.06 0.76 -20.52
N SER A 39 5.30 1.60 -21.22
CA SER A 39 4.06 2.24 -20.72
C SER A 39 2.99 1.25 -20.22
N TYR A 40 3.19 -0.05 -20.49
CA TYR A 40 2.41 -1.16 -19.97
C TYR A 40 2.69 -1.39 -18.47
N GLY A 41 1.69 -1.11 -17.64
CA GLY A 41 1.74 -1.42 -16.20
C GLY A 41 2.23 -0.28 -15.28
N GLN A 42 2.29 0.95 -15.79
CA GLN A 42 2.45 2.13 -14.94
C GLN A 42 1.17 2.35 -14.12
N GLN A 43 1.30 2.40 -12.80
CA GLN A 43 0.19 2.64 -11.90
C GLN A 43 -0.02 4.15 -11.76
N PRO A 44 -1.18 4.71 -12.15
CA PRO A 44 -1.43 6.14 -12.01
C PRO A 44 -1.59 6.49 -10.54
N LYS A 45 -1.24 7.72 -10.15
CA LYS A 45 -1.50 8.24 -8.79
C LYS A 45 -2.99 8.27 -8.45
N ARG A 46 -3.85 8.39 -9.47
CA ARG A 46 -5.30 8.30 -9.34
C ARG A 46 -5.91 7.35 -10.37
N ILE A 47 -6.71 6.42 -9.89
CA ILE A 47 -7.60 5.58 -10.68
C ILE A 47 -8.84 6.41 -11.08
N MET A 48 -9.31 6.27 -12.32
CA MET A 48 -10.38 7.08 -12.91
C MET A 48 -10.12 8.60 -12.93
N GLY A 49 -8.92 9.06 -12.59
CA GLY A 49 -8.58 10.47 -12.41
C GLY A 49 -8.96 11.06 -11.04
N TRP A 50 -9.68 10.34 -10.19
CA TRP A 50 -10.15 10.87 -8.89
C TRP A 50 -10.00 9.90 -7.71
N ILE A 51 -9.94 8.59 -7.91
CA ILE A 51 -9.75 7.59 -6.85
C ILE A 51 -8.26 7.48 -6.50
N PRO A 52 -7.83 7.67 -5.24
CA PRO A 52 -6.43 7.64 -4.87
C PRO A 52 -5.81 6.24 -5.05
N ASN A 53 -4.56 6.23 -5.47
CA ASN A 53 -3.78 5.00 -5.65
C ASN A 53 -2.40 5.11 -4.99
N TYR A 54 -2.33 5.76 -3.82
CA TYR A 54 -1.08 6.09 -3.13
C TYR A 54 -0.26 4.86 -2.71
N ARG A 55 -0.90 3.69 -2.64
CA ARG A 55 -0.26 2.40 -2.31
C ARG A 55 0.26 1.64 -3.53
N ALA A 56 -0.01 2.05 -4.77
CA ALA A 56 0.36 1.23 -5.92
C ALA A 56 1.81 1.45 -6.37
N VAL A 57 2.48 0.35 -6.71
CA VAL A 57 3.83 0.32 -7.29
C VAL A 57 3.72 -0.24 -8.70
N SER A 58 4.24 0.51 -9.67
CA SER A 58 4.27 0.13 -11.08
C SER A 58 5.07 -1.15 -11.33
N VAL A 59 4.76 -1.83 -12.42
CA VAL A 59 5.42 -3.08 -12.82
C VAL A 59 6.93 -2.87 -12.96
N GLY A 60 7.71 -3.76 -12.35
CA GLY A 60 9.17 -3.76 -12.42
C GLY A 60 9.86 -2.69 -11.54
N ALA A 61 9.10 -1.81 -10.88
CA ALA A 61 9.67 -0.87 -9.94
C ALA A 61 10.08 -1.59 -8.64
N ILE A 62 11.29 -1.32 -8.19
CA ILE A 62 11.83 -1.80 -6.90
C ILE A 62 12.10 -0.57 -6.03
N PRO A 63 11.04 0.10 -5.53
CA PRO A 63 11.22 1.25 -4.67
C PRO A 63 11.93 0.84 -3.37
N PRO A 64 12.67 1.76 -2.73
CA PRO A 64 13.22 1.48 -1.41
C PRO A 64 12.08 1.17 -0.42
N PRO A 65 12.39 0.46 0.68
CA PRO A 65 11.42 0.19 1.74
C PRO A 65 10.83 1.51 2.27
N PRO A 66 9.52 1.57 2.54
CA PRO A 66 8.88 2.80 2.94
C PRO A 66 9.31 3.19 4.36
N THR A 67 9.74 4.42 4.51
CA THR A 67 10.09 5.03 5.80
C THR A 67 8.85 5.21 6.68
N LEU A 68 9.05 5.36 7.99
CA LEU A 68 7.97 5.68 8.93
C LEU A 68 7.16 6.91 8.50
N LYS A 69 7.86 7.95 8.02
CA LYS A 69 7.25 9.19 7.51
C LYS A 69 6.37 8.92 6.29
N GLU A 70 6.84 8.12 5.33
CA GLU A 70 6.07 7.78 4.13
C GLU A 70 4.84 6.94 4.49
N LYS A 71 4.97 5.96 5.38
CA LYS A 71 3.84 5.16 5.92
C LYS A 71 2.76 6.07 6.54
N PHE A 72 3.17 7.06 7.35
CA PHE A 72 2.27 8.04 7.94
C PHE A 72 1.60 8.96 6.91
N ILE A 73 2.37 9.46 5.93
CA ILE A 73 1.85 10.31 4.85
C ILE A 73 0.79 9.55 4.06
N VAL A 74 1.06 8.31 3.65
CA VAL A 74 0.10 7.48 2.89
C VAL A 74 -1.19 7.27 3.68
N GLY A 75 -1.11 6.93 4.98
CA GLY A 75 -2.31 6.79 5.82
C GLY A 75 -3.11 8.09 5.93
N THR A 76 -2.42 9.24 5.98
CA THR A 76 -3.05 10.56 6.03
C THR A 76 -3.68 10.93 4.69
N GLU A 77 -2.97 10.75 3.58
CA GLU A 77 -3.48 11.02 2.24
C GLU A 77 -4.68 10.13 1.90
N ASN A 78 -4.66 8.83 2.24
CA ASN A 78 -5.81 7.95 2.05
C ASN A 78 -7.03 8.36 2.88
N THR A 79 -6.83 8.97 4.05
CA THR A 79 -7.91 9.37 4.96
C THR A 79 -8.55 10.69 4.58
N PHE A 80 -7.72 11.67 4.22
CA PHE A 80 -8.16 13.04 3.96
C PHE A 80 -8.20 13.41 2.47
N ASP A 81 -8.04 12.44 1.57
CA ASP A 81 -8.31 12.66 0.15
C ASP A 81 -9.76 13.14 -0.05
N TYR A 82 -9.96 14.15 -0.88
CA TYR A 82 -11.30 14.65 -1.18
C TYR A 82 -12.23 13.54 -1.68
N SER A 83 -11.72 12.58 -2.46
CA SER A 83 -12.53 11.47 -2.94
C SER A 83 -12.88 10.49 -1.83
N ALA A 84 -12.04 10.33 -0.80
CA ALA A 84 -12.35 9.50 0.35
C ALA A 84 -13.56 10.05 1.12
N ILE A 85 -13.66 11.37 1.24
CA ILE A 85 -14.81 12.07 1.83
C ILE A 85 -16.08 11.85 0.98
N ILE A 86 -15.98 12.00 -0.35
CA ILE A 86 -17.10 11.76 -1.28
C ILE A 86 -17.56 10.29 -1.22
N PHE A 87 -16.63 9.34 -1.29
CA PHE A 87 -16.94 7.92 -1.15
C PHE A 87 -17.50 7.59 0.22
N ASN A 88 -17.10 8.30 1.27
CA ASN A 88 -17.72 8.13 2.58
C ASN A 88 -19.18 8.55 2.57
N ALA A 89 -19.52 9.69 1.96
CA ALA A 89 -20.90 10.11 1.79
C ALA A 89 -21.73 9.03 1.07
N VAL A 90 -21.21 8.48 -0.04
CA VAL A 90 -21.91 7.43 -0.80
C VAL A 90 -21.99 6.10 -0.04
N ASP A 91 -20.91 5.66 0.60
CA ASP A 91 -20.86 4.38 1.33
C ASP A 91 -21.87 4.33 2.49
N VAL A 92 -22.18 5.49 3.11
CA VAL A 92 -23.11 5.54 4.24
C VAL A 92 -24.58 5.61 3.84
N GLU A 93 -24.89 5.79 2.56
CA GLU A 93 -26.28 5.90 2.08
C GLU A 93 -27.08 4.62 2.37
N ILE A 94 -26.56 3.45 1.96
CA ILE A 94 -27.23 2.16 2.19
C ILE A 94 -27.51 1.92 3.69
N PRO A 95 -26.52 2.02 4.61
CA PRO A 95 -26.78 1.81 6.02
C PRO A 95 -27.71 2.88 6.61
N TYR A 96 -27.69 4.12 6.12
CA TYR A 96 -28.62 5.16 6.53
C TYR A 96 -30.07 4.86 6.10
N VAL A 97 -30.33 4.60 4.80
CA VAL A 97 -31.69 4.35 4.29
C VAL A 97 -32.27 3.03 4.81
N SER A 98 -31.42 2.02 5.03
CA SER A 98 -31.83 0.75 5.64
C SER A 98 -31.98 0.83 7.16
N LYS A 99 -31.63 1.97 7.77
CA LYS A 99 -31.66 2.19 9.23
C LYS A 99 -30.88 1.12 9.98
N SER A 100 -29.66 0.83 9.52
CA SER A 100 -28.77 -0.17 10.12
C SER A 100 -28.46 0.10 11.60
N TYR A 101 -28.52 1.37 12.01
CA TYR A 101 -28.44 1.84 13.40
C TYR A 101 -29.60 2.81 13.69
N PRO A 102 -30.78 2.32 14.09
CA PRO A 102 -31.93 3.18 14.37
C PRO A 102 -31.66 4.23 15.46
N GLU A 103 -30.72 3.97 16.36
CA GLU A 103 -30.26 4.89 17.42
C GLU A 103 -29.68 6.20 16.86
N PHE A 104 -29.17 6.17 15.63
CA PHE A 104 -28.65 7.37 14.98
C PHE A 104 -29.77 8.34 14.58
N GLY A 105 -31.02 7.88 14.55
CA GLY A 105 -32.16 8.73 14.21
C GLY A 105 -32.30 8.98 12.70
N ASN A 106 -33.07 10.01 12.34
CA ASN A 106 -33.42 10.32 10.95
C ASN A 106 -33.05 11.77 10.59
N GLY A 107 -33.16 12.10 9.31
CA GLY A 107 -32.90 13.45 8.80
C GLY A 107 -31.41 13.79 8.82
N MET A 108 -31.09 15.08 8.71
CA MET A 108 -29.70 15.54 8.59
C MET A 108 -28.83 15.13 9.79
N SER A 109 -29.38 15.22 11.00
CA SER A 109 -28.67 14.81 12.22
C SER A 109 -28.35 13.31 12.20
N GLY A 110 -29.33 12.47 11.81
CA GLY A 110 -29.11 11.04 11.72
C GLY A 110 -28.13 10.66 10.63
N TYR A 111 -28.25 11.25 9.44
CA TYR A 111 -27.29 11.06 8.36
C TYR A 111 -25.87 11.43 8.80
N TRP A 112 -25.71 12.56 9.51
CA TRP A 112 -24.40 12.97 10.03
C TRP A 112 -23.79 11.94 10.99
N GLN A 113 -24.61 11.28 11.82
CA GLN A 113 -24.12 10.17 12.65
C GLN A 113 -23.49 9.06 11.80
N TYR A 114 -24.18 8.58 10.77
CA TYR A 114 -23.59 7.58 9.86
C TYR A 114 -22.32 8.10 9.17
N PHE A 115 -22.34 9.35 8.71
CA PHE A 115 -21.22 9.95 8.02
C PHE A 115 -19.94 10.00 8.87
N TRP A 116 -20.01 10.56 10.08
CA TRP A 116 -18.81 10.71 10.90
C TRP A 116 -18.30 9.35 11.40
N HIS A 117 -19.19 8.41 11.72
CA HIS A 117 -18.80 7.05 12.09
C HIS A 117 -18.08 6.36 10.94
N GLY A 118 -18.61 6.45 9.71
CA GLY A 118 -17.98 5.89 8.52
C GLY A 118 -16.62 6.55 8.24
N PHE A 119 -16.51 7.87 8.44
CA PHE A 119 -15.25 8.58 8.29
C PHE A 119 -14.21 8.12 9.32
N ALA A 120 -14.62 8.00 10.59
CA ALA A 120 -13.77 7.49 11.65
C ALA A 120 -13.31 6.05 11.40
N ASP A 121 -14.22 5.15 11.02
CA ASP A 121 -13.93 3.76 10.68
C ASP A 121 -12.87 3.67 9.56
N LYS A 122 -13.04 4.45 8.50
CA LYS A 122 -12.10 4.50 7.38
C LYS A 122 -10.75 5.08 7.79
N GLY A 123 -10.75 6.19 8.53
CA GLY A 123 -9.52 6.83 9.00
C GLY A 123 -8.71 5.91 9.90
N ILE A 124 -9.34 5.33 10.92
CA ILE A 124 -8.71 4.35 11.80
C ILE A 124 -8.21 3.15 10.99
N GLY A 125 -9.02 2.64 10.06
CA GLY A 125 -8.64 1.58 9.14
C GLY A 125 -7.35 1.90 8.38
N ASN A 126 -7.30 3.04 7.70
CA ASN A 126 -6.13 3.48 6.93
C ASN A 126 -4.90 3.65 7.82
N TYR A 127 -5.01 4.32 8.97
CA TYR A 127 -3.86 4.47 9.88
C TYR A 127 -3.37 3.12 10.41
N MET A 128 -4.27 2.19 10.71
CA MET A 128 -3.88 0.86 11.18
C MET A 128 -3.22 0.02 10.07
N THR A 129 -3.73 0.06 8.84
CA THR A 129 -3.23 -0.75 7.72
C THR A 129 -2.06 -0.14 6.97
N ASP A 130 -1.89 1.18 7.02
CA ASP A 130 -0.89 1.90 6.21
C ASP A 130 0.27 2.44 7.05
N PHE A 131 0.02 2.67 8.34
CA PHE A 131 1.00 3.29 9.23
C PHE A 131 1.36 2.42 10.43
N VAL A 132 0.42 2.20 11.36
CA VAL A 132 0.73 1.63 12.69
C VAL A 132 1.22 0.19 12.56
N VAL A 133 0.39 -0.72 12.03
CA VAL A 133 0.78 -2.15 11.95
C VAL A 133 1.96 -2.35 11.00
N PRO A 134 2.00 -1.77 9.78
CA PRO A 134 3.16 -1.92 8.90
C PRO A 134 4.48 -1.41 9.50
N THR A 135 4.43 -0.39 10.34
CA THR A 135 5.63 0.11 11.04
C THR A 135 6.07 -0.88 12.12
N LEU A 136 5.14 -1.44 12.90
CA LEU A 136 5.44 -2.41 13.96
C LEU A 136 5.90 -3.76 13.42
N THR A 137 5.35 -4.20 12.28
CA THR A 137 5.66 -5.51 11.69
C THR A 137 6.73 -5.44 10.60
N HIS A 138 7.31 -4.27 10.36
CA HIS A 138 8.26 -4.02 9.27
C HIS A 138 7.74 -4.50 7.91
N GLN A 139 6.48 -4.14 7.62
CA GLN A 139 5.81 -4.50 6.38
C GLN A 139 5.68 -3.32 5.43
N ASP A 140 5.73 -3.66 4.15
CA ASP A 140 5.37 -2.75 3.08
C ASP A 140 3.90 -2.96 2.74
N ALA A 141 3.07 -1.95 3.01
CA ALA A 141 1.64 -2.01 2.73
C ALA A 141 1.34 -1.77 1.23
N ARG A 142 2.33 -1.44 0.39
CA ARG A 142 2.10 -1.12 -1.02
C ARG A 142 1.64 -2.34 -1.83
N TYR A 143 0.74 -2.10 -2.79
CA TYR A 143 0.33 -3.08 -3.78
C TYR A 143 1.28 -3.04 -4.97
N TYR A 144 1.99 -4.15 -5.21
CA TYR A 144 2.90 -4.30 -6.33
C TYR A 144 2.14 -4.89 -7.51
N ALA A 145 1.97 -4.12 -8.58
CA ALA A 145 1.24 -4.59 -9.75
C ALA A 145 2.01 -5.67 -10.50
N MET A 146 1.31 -6.74 -10.92
CA MET A 146 1.91 -7.79 -11.74
C MET A 146 2.00 -7.34 -13.20
N GLY A 147 0.90 -6.80 -13.73
CA GLY A 147 0.72 -6.16 -15.04
C GLY A 147 1.06 -6.98 -16.29
N ARG A 148 1.49 -8.23 -16.14
CA ARG A 148 1.78 -9.16 -17.25
C ARG A 148 1.22 -10.54 -16.95
N GLY A 149 0.97 -11.32 -18.00
CA GLY A 149 0.40 -12.66 -17.91
C GLY A 149 -1.10 -12.70 -18.18
N HIS A 150 -1.65 -13.92 -18.16
CA HIS A 150 -3.07 -14.15 -18.43
C HIS A 150 -3.96 -13.47 -17.36
N TRP A 151 -5.15 -13.00 -17.78
CA TRP A 151 -6.06 -12.25 -16.91
C TRP A 151 -6.41 -12.98 -15.60
N TYR A 152 -6.64 -14.30 -15.65
CA TYR A 152 -6.97 -15.08 -14.45
C TYR A 152 -5.79 -15.22 -13.48
N VAL A 153 -4.55 -15.26 -13.98
CA VAL A 153 -3.34 -15.30 -13.14
C VAL A 153 -3.18 -13.96 -12.42
N ARG A 154 -3.38 -12.85 -13.12
CA ARG A 154 -3.35 -11.50 -12.54
C ARG A 154 -4.43 -11.32 -11.49
N ALA A 155 -5.67 -11.72 -11.79
CA ALA A 155 -6.79 -11.65 -10.85
C ALA A 155 -6.52 -12.47 -9.58
N LEU A 156 -6.05 -13.72 -9.73
CA LEU A 156 -5.70 -14.58 -8.60
C LEU A 156 -4.55 -13.95 -7.79
N TYR A 157 -3.50 -13.48 -8.45
CA TYR A 157 -2.39 -12.78 -7.81
C TYR A 157 -2.89 -11.60 -6.98
N SER A 158 -3.68 -10.70 -7.56
CA SER A 158 -4.22 -9.51 -6.88
C SER A 158 -5.00 -9.88 -5.63
N TYR A 159 -5.80 -10.95 -5.70
CA TYR A 159 -6.55 -11.44 -4.55
C TYR A 159 -5.64 -12.00 -3.46
N THR A 160 -4.58 -12.74 -3.82
CA THR A 160 -3.60 -13.25 -2.84
C THR A 160 -2.85 -12.15 -2.10
N ARG A 161 -2.73 -10.94 -2.68
CA ARG A 161 -2.07 -9.79 -2.02
C ARG A 161 -2.80 -9.27 -0.79
N VAL A 162 -4.05 -9.69 -0.57
CA VAL A 162 -4.75 -9.47 0.71
C VAL A 162 -4.06 -10.24 1.84
N LEU A 163 -3.56 -11.44 1.56
CA LEU A 163 -2.92 -12.32 2.55
C LEU A 163 -1.40 -12.28 2.50
N ILE A 164 -0.81 -11.78 1.41
CA ILE A 164 0.63 -11.79 1.18
C ILE A 164 1.10 -10.36 0.89
N THR A 165 2.08 -9.87 1.65
CA THR A 165 2.70 -8.56 1.43
C THR A 165 4.22 -8.65 1.53
N PRO A 166 5.02 -7.77 0.91
CA PRO A 166 6.46 -7.77 1.11
C PRO A 166 6.77 -7.17 2.49
N ASN A 167 7.84 -7.62 3.12
CA ASN A 167 8.41 -6.91 4.26
C ASN A 167 9.37 -5.81 3.80
N ASP A 168 9.86 -5.00 4.73
CA ASP A 168 10.82 -3.94 4.45
C ASP A 168 12.17 -4.48 3.91
N ALA A 169 12.40 -5.80 3.90
CA ALA A 169 13.54 -6.46 3.25
C ALA A 169 13.21 -7.02 1.84
N GLY A 170 12.01 -6.75 1.32
CA GLY A 170 11.55 -7.19 0.00
C GLY A 170 11.09 -8.65 -0.09
N ARG A 171 10.99 -9.37 1.03
CA ARG A 171 10.54 -10.77 1.05
C ARG A 171 9.03 -10.85 1.30
N ASN A 172 8.33 -11.71 0.55
CA ASN A 172 6.90 -11.95 0.79
C ASN A 172 6.69 -12.61 2.16
N THR A 173 5.71 -12.08 2.91
CA THR A 173 5.29 -12.55 4.23
C THR A 173 3.76 -12.50 4.33
N PHE A 174 3.20 -13.11 5.37
CA PHE A 174 1.78 -12.99 5.67
C PHE A 174 1.43 -11.53 5.97
N ASN A 175 0.34 -11.01 5.40
CA ASN A 175 -0.05 -9.60 5.47
C ASN A 175 -0.72 -9.25 6.82
N TYR A 176 0.08 -9.21 7.90
CA TYR A 176 -0.36 -8.77 9.21
C TYR A 176 -0.95 -7.36 9.19
N SER A 177 -0.40 -6.46 8.37
CA SER A 177 -0.86 -5.08 8.23
C SER A 177 -2.32 -4.99 7.84
N GLU A 178 -2.74 -5.74 6.83
CA GLU A 178 -4.13 -5.78 6.39
C GLU A 178 -5.00 -6.53 7.40
N ILE A 179 -4.60 -7.74 7.78
CA ILE A 179 -5.42 -8.65 8.59
C ILE A 179 -5.61 -8.12 10.02
N VAL A 180 -4.50 -7.82 10.70
CA VAL A 180 -4.51 -7.31 12.08
C VAL A 180 -4.93 -5.84 12.11
N GLY A 181 -4.51 -5.03 11.13
CA GLY A 181 -4.88 -3.62 11.07
C GLY A 181 -6.39 -3.41 10.95
N LYS A 182 -7.06 -4.14 10.05
CA LYS A 182 -8.53 -4.10 9.94
C LYS A 182 -9.22 -4.66 11.18
N GLY A 183 -8.67 -5.72 11.77
CA GLY A 183 -9.21 -6.30 13.01
C GLY A 183 -9.16 -5.32 14.17
N ALA A 184 -8.03 -4.63 14.33
CA ALA A 184 -7.84 -3.59 15.34
C ALA A 184 -8.77 -2.39 15.09
N ALA A 185 -8.90 -1.95 13.84
CA ALA A 185 -9.83 -0.87 13.48
C ALA A 185 -11.29 -1.23 13.82
N ALA A 186 -11.73 -2.44 13.48
CA ALA A 186 -13.06 -2.92 13.83
C ALA A 186 -13.28 -3.01 15.35
N GLY A 187 -12.24 -3.39 16.11
CA GLY A 187 -12.27 -3.38 17.57
C GLY A 187 -12.36 -1.98 18.17
N ILE A 188 -11.60 -1.01 17.66
CA ILE A 188 -11.66 0.41 18.08
C ILE A 188 -13.05 0.99 17.75
N GLY A 189 -13.64 0.59 16.62
CA GLY A 189 -15.02 0.94 16.25
C GLY A 189 -16.03 0.71 17.36
N ASN A 190 -15.84 -0.35 18.15
CA ASN A 190 -16.75 -0.68 19.24
C ASN A 190 -16.81 0.38 20.35
N LEU A 191 -15.86 1.31 20.42
CA LEU A 191 -15.84 2.38 21.43
C LEU A 191 -16.86 3.49 21.16
N TYR A 192 -17.30 3.64 19.91
CA TYR A 192 -18.18 4.74 19.52
C TYR A 192 -19.48 4.30 18.84
N TYR A 193 -19.64 3.01 18.50
CA TYR A 193 -20.93 2.45 18.06
C TYR A 193 -21.82 2.00 19.23
N PRO A 194 -23.16 1.94 19.05
CA PRO A 194 -24.07 1.42 20.07
C PRO A 194 -23.76 -0.04 20.42
N SER A 195 -23.77 -0.37 21.72
CA SER A 195 -23.30 -1.65 22.28
C SER A 195 -23.97 -2.92 21.70
N ARG A 196 -25.22 -2.83 21.23
CA ARG A 196 -25.92 -3.97 20.57
C ARG A 196 -25.31 -4.39 19.23
N TYR A 197 -24.38 -3.61 18.66
CA TYR A 197 -23.72 -3.89 17.38
C TYR A 197 -22.24 -4.24 17.50
N THR A 198 -21.70 -4.27 18.71
CA THR A 198 -20.27 -4.49 18.98
C THR A 198 -19.93 -5.93 19.35
N SER A 199 -20.90 -6.85 19.21
CA SER A 199 -20.67 -8.28 19.44
C SER A 199 -19.59 -8.82 18.50
N TRP A 200 -18.70 -9.67 19.03
CA TRP A 200 -17.62 -10.32 18.28
C TRP A 200 -18.04 -10.91 16.94
N THR A 201 -19.22 -11.53 16.85
CA THR A 201 -19.74 -12.10 15.58
C THR A 201 -19.98 -11.02 14.53
N LYS A 202 -20.61 -9.90 14.89
CA LYS A 202 -20.88 -8.78 13.96
C LYS A 202 -19.60 -8.07 13.56
N THR A 203 -18.68 -7.85 14.50
CA THR A 203 -17.35 -7.28 14.24
C THR A 203 -16.55 -8.19 13.30
N GLY A 204 -16.56 -9.51 13.53
CA GLY A 204 -15.90 -10.49 12.68
C GLY A 204 -16.49 -10.59 11.27
N GLN A 205 -17.81 -10.53 11.12
CA GLN A 205 -18.46 -10.48 9.80
C GLN A 205 -18.09 -9.23 9.02
N ARG A 206 -18.10 -8.05 9.66
CA ARG A 206 -17.67 -6.79 9.04
C ARG A 206 -16.21 -6.85 8.60
N TRP A 207 -15.35 -7.34 9.48
CA TRP A 207 -13.93 -7.54 9.18
C TRP A 207 -13.73 -8.48 7.98
N LEU A 208 -14.44 -9.62 7.93
CA LEU A 208 -14.34 -10.57 6.83
C LEU A 208 -14.78 -9.96 5.50
N VAL A 209 -15.88 -9.21 5.49
CA VAL A 209 -16.37 -8.52 4.28
C VAL A 209 -15.36 -7.47 3.80
N GLN A 210 -14.76 -6.70 4.70
CA GLN A 210 -13.71 -5.73 4.34
C GLN A 210 -12.52 -6.44 3.68
N VAL A 211 -11.96 -7.44 4.34
CA VAL A 211 -10.76 -8.14 3.87
C VAL A 211 -11.02 -8.93 2.57
N ALA A 212 -12.04 -9.79 2.56
CA ALA A 212 -12.25 -10.73 1.46
C ALA A 212 -12.87 -10.05 0.24
N ILE A 213 -13.91 -9.24 0.42
CA ILE A 213 -14.68 -8.69 -0.70
C ILE A 213 -14.10 -7.36 -1.14
N ARG A 214 -13.93 -6.41 -0.20
CA ARG A 214 -13.55 -5.04 -0.55
C ARG A 214 -12.08 -4.94 -0.94
N ASP A 215 -11.15 -5.40 -0.11
CA ASP A 215 -9.72 -5.22 -0.35
C ASP A 215 -9.23 -6.13 -1.49
N GLY A 216 -9.70 -7.39 -1.51
CA GLY A 216 -9.46 -8.32 -2.63
C GLY A 216 -10.00 -7.80 -3.95
N GLY A 217 -11.25 -7.34 -3.97
CA GLY A 217 -11.87 -6.74 -5.15
C GLY A 217 -11.16 -5.46 -5.61
N PHE A 218 -10.74 -4.61 -4.67
CA PHE A 218 -10.04 -3.37 -5.00
C PHE A 218 -8.63 -3.63 -5.54
N ASN A 219 -7.90 -4.63 -5.03
CA ASN A 219 -6.62 -5.03 -5.62
C ASN A 219 -6.78 -5.52 -7.06
N VAL A 220 -7.81 -6.32 -7.34
CA VAL A 220 -8.13 -6.73 -8.72
C VAL A 220 -8.44 -5.49 -9.56
N PHE A 221 -9.28 -4.58 -9.07
CA PHE A 221 -9.59 -3.36 -9.79
C PHE A 221 -8.35 -2.49 -10.08
N ARG A 222 -7.43 -2.32 -9.12
CA ARG A 222 -6.13 -1.63 -9.30
C ARG A 222 -5.26 -2.31 -10.37
N GLU A 223 -5.23 -3.65 -10.37
CA GLU A 223 -4.43 -4.44 -11.31
C GLU A 223 -4.88 -4.23 -12.76
N PHE A 224 -6.18 -4.17 -13.01
CA PHE A 224 -6.76 -4.02 -14.35
C PHE A 224 -7.03 -2.58 -14.74
N TRP A 225 -6.93 -1.61 -13.82
CA TRP A 225 -7.21 -0.21 -14.12
C TRP A 225 -6.39 0.36 -15.29
N PRO A 226 -5.06 0.14 -15.39
CA PRO A 226 -4.29 0.64 -16.53
C PRO A 226 -4.81 0.12 -17.87
N ASP A 227 -5.27 -1.14 -17.92
CA ASP A 227 -5.81 -1.76 -19.12
C ASP A 227 -7.17 -1.16 -19.49
N ILE A 228 -8.04 -0.94 -18.50
CA ILE A 228 -9.36 -0.30 -18.69
C ILE A 228 -9.17 1.14 -19.19
N ALA A 229 -8.28 1.90 -18.55
CA ALA A 229 -8.00 3.28 -18.94
C ALA A 229 -7.49 3.38 -20.38
N THR A 230 -6.61 2.46 -20.79
CA THR A 230 -6.02 2.46 -22.13
C THR A 230 -7.00 1.97 -23.20
N HIS A 231 -7.71 0.86 -22.97
CA HIS A 231 -8.52 0.19 -24.01
C HIS A 231 -9.98 0.63 -24.05
N VAL A 232 -10.56 1.07 -22.93
CA VAL A 232 -11.97 1.49 -22.86
C VAL A 232 -12.08 3.01 -22.92
N LEU A 233 -11.22 3.71 -22.17
CA LEU A 233 -11.29 5.17 -22.05
C LEU A 233 -10.33 5.91 -22.98
N HIS A 234 -9.47 5.19 -23.73
CA HIS A 234 -8.44 5.76 -24.61
C HIS A 234 -7.57 6.83 -23.92
N GLN A 235 -7.38 6.72 -22.61
CA GLN A 235 -6.54 7.62 -21.83
C GLN A 235 -5.11 7.09 -21.85
N HIS A 236 -4.20 7.87 -22.42
CA HIS A 236 -2.78 7.55 -22.38
C HIS A 236 -2.18 7.97 -21.02
N PRO A 237 -1.28 7.17 -20.42
CA PRO A 237 -0.57 7.56 -19.21
C PRO A 237 0.12 8.91 -19.45
N GLN A 238 -0.15 9.89 -18.59
CA GLN A 238 0.62 11.14 -18.58
C GLN A 238 2.06 10.80 -18.15
N GLN A 239 3.02 11.17 -19.01
CA GLN A 239 4.45 10.95 -18.82
C GLN A 239 5.00 11.71 -17.61
#